data_AF-A0A177MHF9-F1
#
_entry.id   AF-A0A177MHF9-F1
#
_cell.length_a   1.000
_cell.length_b   1.000
_cell.length_c   1.000
_cell.angle_alpha   90.00
_cell.angle_beta   90.00
_cell.angle_gamma   90.00
#
_symmetry.space_group_name_H-M   'P 1'
#
loop_
_entity.id
_entity.type
_entity.pdbx_description
1 polymer ?
#
loop_
_entity_poly.entity_id
_entity_poly.type
_entity_poly.pdbx_seq_one_letter_code
_entity_poly.pdbx_strand_id
1 'polypeptide(L)'
;MGCCDDPTEPKKLDRRDLIRLQEQYGELVRDLFTEDPERVILKLLNDSGSYLTELAALNAHHASVRLRAIGLLEKPSSSVLQRIAEKEPESAFGLAAKSRLEQLGG
;
A
#
# COMPACT_ATOMS: atom_id res chain seq x y z
N MET A 1 -34.87 -22.71 19.70
CA MET A 1 -34.89 -22.76 18.22
C MET A 1 -33.80 -21.84 17.72
N GLY A 2 -32.88 -22.34 16.89
CA GLY A 2 -31.72 -21.59 16.38
C GLY A 2 -30.42 -22.39 16.47
N CYS A 3 -30.44 -23.64 16.02
CA CYS A 3 -29.27 -24.50 15.86
C CYS A 3 -29.17 -24.74 14.35
N CYS A 4 -28.38 -23.93 13.63
CA CYS A 4 -27.92 -24.11 12.24
C CYS A 4 -27.38 -22.75 11.71
N ASP A 5 -26.37 -22.16 12.36
CA ASP A 5 -25.47 -21.24 11.67
C ASP A 5 -24.20 -22.06 11.40
N ASP A 6 -24.12 -22.64 10.21
CA ASP A 6 -22.94 -23.38 9.77
C ASP A 6 -21.82 -22.37 9.48
N PRO A 7 -20.75 -22.31 10.28
CA PRO A 7 -19.66 -21.36 10.10
C PRO A 7 -18.85 -21.61 8.81
N THR A 8 -19.15 -22.68 8.07
CA THR A 8 -18.54 -23.00 6.78
C THR A 8 -19.33 -22.46 5.58
N GLU A 9 -20.54 -21.91 5.79
CA GLU A 9 -21.25 -21.27 4.69
C GLU A 9 -20.49 -20.01 4.21
N PRO A 10 -20.14 -19.93 2.90
CA PRO A 10 -19.50 -18.75 2.36
C PRO A 10 -20.43 -17.55 2.52
N LYS A 11 -19.94 -16.48 3.14
CA LYS A 11 -20.69 -15.22 3.28
C LYS A 11 -21.21 -14.81 1.91
N LYS A 12 -22.53 -14.83 1.75
CA LYS A 12 -23.20 -14.38 0.53
C LYS A 12 -22.87 -12.89 0.36
N LEU A 13 -22.04 -12.56 -0.62
CA LEU A 13 -21.73 -11.18 -0.95
C LEU A 13 -23.03 -10.52 -1.43
N ASP A 14 -23.34 -9.33 -0.92
CA ASP A 14 -24.47 -8.56 -1.45
C ASP A 14 -24.21 -8.26 -2.93
N ARG A 15 -25.26 -8.34 -3.75
CA ARG A 15 -25.20 -8.04 -5.18
C ARG A 15 -24.68 -6.63 -5.43
N ARG A 16 -24.96 -5.68 -4.53
CA ARG A 16 -24.45 -4.31 -4.61
C ARG A 16 -22.94 -4.25 -4.41
N ASP A 17 -22.42 -5.03 -3.47
CA ASP A 17 -20.98 -5.10 -3.20
C ASP A 17 -20.24 -5.78 -4.36
N LEU A 18 -20.86 -6.80 -4.98
CA LEU A 18 -20.33 -7.40 -6.21
C LEU A 18 -20.20 -6.39 -7.35
N ILE A 19 -21.21 -5.55 -7.57
CA ILE A 19 -21.19 -4.54 -8.63
C ILE A 19 -20.08 -3.51 -8.38
N ARG A 20 -19.98 -2.99 -7.15
CA ARG A 20 -18.90 -2.05 -6.79
C ARG A 20 -17.51 -2.63 -7.01
N LEU A 21 -17.31 -3.89 -6.62
CA LEU A 21 -16.03 -4.56 -6.80
C LEU A 21 -15.70 -4.76 -8.28
N GLN A 22 -16.69 -5.11 -9.10
CA GLN A 22 -16.53 -5.22 -10.56
C GLN A 22 -16.19 -3.87 -11.21
N GLU A 23 -16.84 -2.78 -10.78
CA GLU A 23 -16.56 -1.44 -11.28
C GLU A 23 -15.14 -1.00 -10.92
N GLN A 24 -14.74 -1.14 -9.65
CA GLN A 24 -13.37 -0.85 -9.19
C GLN A 24 -12.32 -1.66 -9.96
N TYR A 25 -12.59 -2.95 -10.19
CA TYR A 25 -11.71 -3.79 -11.00
C TYR A 25 -11.65 -3.32 -12.46
N GLY A 26 -12.78 -2.96 -13.05
CA GLY A 26 -12.85 -2.45 -14.43
C GLY A 26 -12.08 -1.15 -14.62
N GLU A 27 -12.21 -0.22 -13.67
CA GLU A 27 -11.43 1.03 -13.63
C GLU A 27 -9.94 0.75 -13.51
N LEU A 28 -9.55 -0.13 -12.59
CA LEU A 28 -8.15 -0.51 -12.42
C LEU A 28 -7.56 -1.13 -13.70
N VAL A 29 -8.27 -2.05 -14.34
CA VAL A 29 -7.83 -2.67 -15.60
C VAL A 29 -7.65 -1.59 -16.67
N ARG A 30 -8.63 -0.70 -16.82
CA ARG A 30 -8.54 0.41 -17.79
C ARG A 30 -7.34 1.30 -17.49
N ASP A 31 -7.14 1.70 -16.24
CA ASP A 31 -6.03 2.55 -15.83
C ASP A 31 -4.69 1.84 -16.10
N LEU A 32 -4.56 0.54 -15.81
CA LEU A 32 -3.34 -0.23 -16.12
C LEU A 32 -3.02 -0.31 -17.61
N PHE A 33 -4.04 -0.33 -18.49
CA PHE A 33 -3.85 -0.43 -19.93
C PHE A 33 -3.79 0.92 -20.66
N THR A 34 -4.22 2.01 -20.03
CA THR A 34 -4.34 3.33 -20.69
C THR A 34 -3.61 4.46 -20.00
N GLU A 35 -3.27 4.29 -18.72
CA GLU A 35 -2.61 5.28 -17.89
C GLU A 35 -1.12 4.93 -17.68
N ASP A 36 -0.35 5.91 -17.21
CA ASP A 36 1.05 5.70 -16.83
C ASP A 36 1.11 4.77 -15.61
N PRO A 37 1.84 3.63 -15.68
CA PRO A 37 1.92 2.67 -14.58
C PRO A 37 2.38 3.30 -13.26
N GLU A 38 3.21 4.34 -13.30
CA GLU A 38 3.63 5.08 -12.11
C GLU A 38 2.43 5.71 -11.37
N ARG A 39 1.50 6.30 -12.13
CA ARG A 39 0.30 6.95 -11.58
C ARG A 39 -0.67 5.95 -10.99
N VAL A 40 -0.85 4.81 -11.66
CA VAL A 40 -1.73 3.73 -11.16
C VAL A 40 -1.20 3.20 -9.83
N ILE A 41 0.10 2.93 -9.74
CA ILE A 41 0.73 2.45 -8.50
C ILE A 41 0.60 3.49 -7.39
N LEU A 42 0.79 4.78 -7.68
CA LEU A 42 0.60 5.86 -6.70
C LEU A 42 -0.84 5.94 -6.16
N LYS A 43 -1.85 5.73 -7.00
CA LYS A 43 -3.25 5.67 -6.57
C LYS A 43 -3.46 4.50 -5.60
N LEU A 44 -3.03 3.30 -6.01
CA LEU A 44 -3.20 2.05 -5.25
C LEU A 44 -2.46 2.05 -3.89
N LEU A 45 -1.36 2.79 -3.80
CA LEU A 45 -0.52 2.79 -2.60
C LEU A 45 -1.25 3.28 -1.34
N ASN A 46 -2.23 4.17 -1.48
CA ASN A 46 -2.97 4.72 -0.33
C ASN A 46 -3.94 3.69 0.28
N ASP A 47 -4.41 2.73 -0.51
CA ASP A 47 -5.34 1.68 -0.07
C ASP A 47 -4.64 0.34 0.17
N SER A 48 -3.31 0.31 0.01
CA SER A 48 -2.49 -0.90 0.16
C SER A 48 -2.20 -1.20 1.63
N GLY A 49 -2.09 -2.48 1.96
CA GLY A 49 -1.70 -2.93 3.30
C GLY A 49 -0.22 -2.63 3.62
N SER A 50 0.12 -2.63 4.92
CA SER A 50 1.46 -2.28 5.43
C SER A 50 2.60 -3.03 4.72
N TYR A 51 2.43 -4.33 4.50
CA TYR A 51 3.44 -5.16 3.83
C TYR A 51 3.76 -4.69 2.39
N LEU A 52 2.73 -4.35 1.60
CA LEU A 52 2.94 -3.89 0.23
C LEU A 52 3.58 -2.50 0.21
N THR A 53 3.19 -1.64 1.15
CA THR A 53 3.80 -0.31 1.33
C THR A 53 5.28 -0.42 1.73
N GLU A 54 5.64 -1.34 2.62
CA GLU A 54 7.03 -1.63 2.97
C GLU A 54 7.85 -2.12 1.77
N LEU A 55 7.31 -3.05 0.98
CA LEU A 55 7.96 -3.55 -0.23
C LEU A 55 8.17 -2.42 -1.26
N ALA A 56 7.18 -1.56 -1.44
CA ALA A 56 7.28 -0.40 -2.32
C ALA A 56 8.35 0.59 -1.83
N ALA A 57 8.42 0.86 -0.52
CA ALA A 57 9.45 1.72 0.06
C ALA A 57 10.87 1.16 -0.14
N LEU A 58 11.02 -0.16 -0.12
CA LEU A 58 12.31 -0.81 -0.31
C LEU A 58 12.74 -0.88 -1.77
N ASN A 59 11.82 -1.22 -2.68
CA ASN A 59 12.18 -1.74 -4.01
C ASN A 59 11.47 -1.06 -5.19
N ALA A 60 10.58 -0.09 -4.97
CA ALA A 60 9.87 0.53 -6.09
C ALA A 60 10.86 1.18 -7.07
N HIS A 61 10.69 0.86 -8.35
CA HIS A 61 11.53 1.39 -9.44
C HIS A 61 11.30 2.88 -9.66
N HIS A 62 10.05 3.33 -9.53
CA HIS A 62 9.68 4.74 -9.65
C HIS A 62 9.99 5.49 -8.36
N ALA A 63 10.79 6.55 -8.46
CA ALA A 63 11.23 7.32 -7.29
C ALA A 63 10.06 7.96 -6.53
N SER A 64 9.05 8.45 -7.25
CA SER A 64 7.82 9.03 -6.67
C SER A 64 7.06 8.02 -5.80
N VAL A 65 6.89 6.79 -6.31
CA VAL A 65 6.24 5.68 -5.60
C VAL A 65 7.03 5.33 -4.34
N ARG A 66 8.35 5.20 -4.46
CA ARG A 66 9.22 4.84 -3.33
C ARG A 66 9.17 5.91 -2.23
N LEU A 67 9.24 7.19 -2.60
CA LEU A 67 9.14 8.31 -1.64
C LEU A 67 7.77 8.37 -0.99
N ARG A 68 6.70 8.18 -1.76
CA ARG A 68 5.33 8.14 -1.23
C ARG A 68 5.17 6.99 -0.24
N ALA A 69 5.68 5.79 -0.57
CA ALA A 69 5.65 4.62 0.28
C ALA A 69 6.35 4.87 1.61
N ILE A 70 7.56 5.45 1.58
CA ILE A 70 8.30 5.84 2.79
C ILE A 70 7.45 6.77 3.68
N GLY A 71 6.77 7.75 3.09
CA GLY A 71 5.91 8.68 3.81
C GLY A 71 4.66 8.05 4.44
N LEU A 72 4.19 6.92 3.90
CA LEU A 72 3.04 6.18 4.43
C LEU A 72 3.40 5.17 5.52
N LEU A 73 4.68 4.85 5.71
CA LEU A 73 5.09 3.91 6.76
C LEU A 73 4.77 4.44 8.16
N GLU A 74 4.32 3.53 9.01
CA GLU A 74 3.90 3.79 10.39
C GLU A 74 4.88 3.18 11.40
N LYS A 75 4.63 3.39 12.70
CA LYS A 75 5.47 2.91 13.82
C LYS A 75 5.89 1.42 13.71
N PRO A 76 5.00 0.48 13.34
CA PRO A 76 5.37 -0.93 13.21
C PRO A 76 6.45 -1.19 12.15
N SER A 77 6.54 -0.33 11.14
CA SER A 77 7.46 -0.43 10.01
C SER A 77 8.77 0.35 10.22
N SER A 78 9.06 0.76 11.46
CA SER A 78 10.26 1.56 11.80
C SER A 78 11.58 0.87 11.44
N SER A 79 11.65 -0.47 11.54
CA SER A 79 12.80 -1.26 11.12
C SER A 79 13.09 -1.14 9.61
N VAL A 80 12.05 -1.02 8.79
CA VAL A 80 12.17 -0.82 7.34
C VAL A 80 12.72 0.57 7.04
N LEU A 81 12.24 1.60 7.73
CA LEU A 81 12.75 2.97 7.59
C LEU A 81 14.23 3.06 8.01
N GLN A 82 14.62 2.41 9.10
CA GLN A 82 16.03 2.36 9.55
C GLN A 82 16.90 1.71 8.48
N ARG A 83 16.46 0.57 7.94
CA ARG A 83 17.18 -0.12 6.87
C ARG A 83 17.37 0.74 5.63
N ILE A 84 16.37 1.53 5.23
CA ILE A 84 16.48 2.46 4.10
C ILE A 84 17.49 3.58 4.39
N ALA A 85 17.41 4.16 5.60
CA ALA A 85 18.30 5.21 6.05
C ALA A 85 19.78 4.76 6.14
N GLU A 86 20.02 3.50 6.51
CA GLU A 86 21.37 2.93 6.57
C GLU A 86 21.92 2.55 5.20
N LYS A 87 21.07 1.99 4.32
CA LYS A 87 21.49 1.53 2.99
C LYS A 87 21.85 2.68 2.07
N GLU A 88 21.12 3.79 2.14
CA GLU A 88 21.27 4.92 1.21
C GLU A 88 21.22 6.28 1.96
N PRO A 89 22.18 6.55 2.88
CA PRO A 89 22.05 7.60 3.89
C PRO A 89 21.98 9.04 3.36
N GLU A 90 22.50 9.27 2.16
CA GLU A 90 22.57 10.58 1.49
C GLU A 90 21.59 10.70 0.32
N SER A 91 20.87 9.62 -0.02
CA SER A 91 19.87 9.69 -1.08
C SER A 91 18.59 10.37 -0.59
N ALA A 92 17.78 10.86 -1.54
CA ALA A 92 16.46 11.40 -1.22
C ALA A 92 15.60 10.41 -0.42
N PHE A 93 15.78 9.10 -0.65
CA PHE A 93 15.06 8.05 0.07
C PHE A 93 15.57 7.90 1.51
N GLY A 94 16.89 7.91 1.74
CA GLY A 94 17.45 7.84 3.09
C GLY A 94 17.12 9.07 3.93
N LEU A 95 17.15 10.26 3.33
CA LEU A 95 16.73 11.51 3.99
C LEU A 95 15.23 11.48 4.34
N ALA A 96 14.39 11.03 3.40
CA ALA A 96 12.95 10.87 3.66
C ALA A 96 12.68 9.85 4.78
N ALA A 97 13.41 8.75 4.81
CA ALA A 97 13.25 7.71 5.84
C ALA A 97 13.66 8.21 7.24
N LYS A 98 14.77 8.98 7.34
CA LYS A 98 15.19 9.62 8.59
C LYS A 98 14.14 10.62 9.10
N SER A 99 13.68 11.50 8.22
CA SER A 99 12.63 12.47 8.58
C SER A 99 11.35 11.77 9.03
N ARG A 100 10.97 10.67 8.38
CA ARG A 100 9.80 9.88 8.80
C ARG A 100 10.00 9.20 10.15
N LEU A 101 11.20 8.66 10.43
CA LEU A 101 11.53 8.09 11.74
C LEU A 101 11.42 9.13 12.86
N GLU A 102 11.90 10.35 12.61
CA GLU A 102 11.78 11.46 13.57
C GLU A 102 10.31 11.79 13.86
N GLN A 103 9.46 11.85 12.83
CA GLN A 103 8.02 12.08 12.99
C GLN A 103 7.31 10.96 13.78
N LEU A 104 7.80 9.72 13.70
CA LEU A 104 7.24 8.58 14.40
C LEU A 104 7.82 8.41 15.82
N GLY A 105 9.00 8.97 16.08
CA GLY A 105 9.67 8.93 17.38
C GLY A 105 9.26 10.05 18.34
N GLY A 106 8.70 11.15 17.81
CA GLY A 106 7.98 12.16 18.59
C GLY A 106 6.61 11.68 19.05
#